data_AF-A0A935J0Z3-F1
#
_entry.id   AF-A0A935J0Z3-F1
#
_cell.length_a   1.000
_cell.length_b   1.000
_cell.length_c   1.000
_cell.angle_alpha   90.00
_cell.angle_beta   90.00
_cell.angle_gamma   90.00
#
_symmetry.space_group_name_H-M   'P 1'
#
loop_
_entity.id
_entity.type
_entity.pdbx_description
1 polymer ?
#
loop_
_entity_poly.entity_id
_entity_poly.type
_entity_poly.pdbx_seq_one_letter_code
_entity_poly.pdbx_strand_id
1 'polypeptide(L)'
;MTHLAKSDPKGRIFKDYEKLLNVTKDERFVTARHCMQSLWNVGVVGKKHQKLYLDGMEKRFKECAAEKNGHLIRYDILVSMRNVYNEVGDESIREKAQALIASEKDVKNQKKCAGVWKK
;
A
#
# COMPACT_ATOMS: atom_id res chain seq x y z
N MET A 1 14.77 1.91 -9.99
CA MET A 1 14.38 3.33 -9.84
C MET A 1 13.31 3.64 -10.87
N THR A 2 12.07 3.91 -10.47
CA THR A 2 10.99 4.25 -11.40
C THR A 2 10.16 5.40 -10.83
N HIS A 3 10.56 6.63 -11.14
CA HIS A 3 9.90 7.89 -10.79
C HIS A 3 8.74 8.23 -11.76
N LEU A 4 7.89 7.25 -12.10
CA LEU A 4 6.83 7.45 -13.10
C LEU A 4 5.79 8.52 -12.66
N ALA A 5 5.55 8.62 -11.34
CA ALA A 5 4.58 9.55 -10.76
C ALA A 5 5.03 11.02 -10.78
N LYS A 6 6.33 11.30 -10.60
CA LYS A 6 6.87 12.67 -10.59
C LYS A 6 6.93 13.29 -11.99
N SER A 7 7.02 12.48 -13.04
CA SER A 7 7.14 12.94 -14.43
C SER A 7 5.84 12.87 -15.23
N ASP A 8 4.68 12.69 -14.59
CA ASP A 8 3.38 12.64 -15.28
C ASP A 8 2.54 13.93 -15.08
N PRO A 9 2.80 15.00 -15.88
CA PRO A 9 2.06 16.25 -15.81
C PRO A 9 0.59 16.11 -16.24
N LYS A 10 0.18 14.96 -16.79
CA LYS A 10 -1.19 14.71 -17.28
C LYS A 10 -2.05 13.92 -16.30
N GLY A 11 -1.53 13.47 -15.16
CA GLY A 11 -2.29 12.71 -14.16
C GLY A 11 -2.87 11.39 -14.69
N ARG A 12 -2.23 10.78 -15.69
CA ARG A 12 -2.61 9.45 -16.21
C ARG A 12 -2.46 8.39 -15.13
N ILE A 13 -1.57 8.60 -14.17
CA ILE A 13 -1.39 7.69 -13.03
C ILE A 13 -2.69 7.45 -12.26
N PHE A 14 -3.62 8.41 -12.21
CA PHE A 14 -4.93 8.23 -11.57
C PHE A 14 -5.81 7.20 -12.32
N LYS A 15 -5.77 7.18 -13.65
CA LYS A 15 -6.53 6.22 -14.49
C LYS A 15 -5.88 4.85 -14.52
N ASP A 16 -4.55 4.80 -14.54
CA ASP A 16 -3.82 3.53 -14.58
C ASP A 16 -3.59 2.95 -13.19
N TYR A 17 -3.89 3.68 -12.11
CA TYR A 17 -3.76 3.19 -10.72
C TYR A 17 -4.60 1.93 -10.47
N GLU A 18 -5.83 1.88 -10.97
CA GLU A 18 -6.67 0.67 -10.85
C GLU A 18 -6.09 -0.51 -11.63
N LYS A 19 -5.48 -0.26 -12.79
CA LYS A 19 -4.79 -1.30 -13.55
C LYS A 19 -3.56 -1.81 -12.81
N LEU A 20 -2.78 -0.91 -12.19
CA LEU A 20 -1.62 -1.28 -11.37
C LEU A 20 -2.05 -2.08 -10.13
N LEU A 21 -3.16 -1.71 -9.50
CA LEU A 21 -3.78 -2.48 -8.41
C LEU A 21 -4.19 -3.88 -8.88
N ASN A 22 -4.76 -4.02 -10.08
CA ASN A 22 -5.13 -5.33 -10.62
C ASN A 22 -3.92 -6.22 -10.96
N VAL A 23 -2.76 -5.64 -11.34
CA VAL A 23 -1.51 -6.41 -11.51
C VAL A 23 -1.01 -7.00 -10.18
N THR A 24 -1.42 -6.44 -9.04
CA THR A 24 -1.13 -7.05 -7.72
C THR A 24 -1.98 -8.29 -7.40
N LYS A 25 -2.90 -8.68 -8.30
CA LYS A 25 -3.73 -9.90 -8.23
C LYS A 25 -3.21 -11.04 -9.13
N ASP A 26 -2.12 -10.79 -9.88
CA ASP A 26 -1.58 -11.73 -10.85
C ASP A 26 -0.96 -12.98 -10.18
N GLU A 27 -1.06 -14.14 -10.82
CA GLU A 27 -0.64 -15.46 -10.30
C GLU A 27 0.86 -15.51 -9.96
N ARG A 28 1.66 -14.62 -10.54
CA ARG A 28 3.09 -14.47 -10.21
C ARG A 28 3.28 -13.46 -9.07
N PHE A 29 3.21 -14.00 -7.86
CA PHE A 29 3.40 -13.31 -6.57
C PHE A 29 4.63 -12.39 -6.49
N VAL A 30 5.67 -12.66 -7.28
CA VAL A 30 6.93 -11.90 -7.35
C VAL A 30 6.73 -10.53 -8.04
N THR A 31 5.89 -10.47 -9.08
CA THR A 31 5.60 -9.23 -9.82
C THR A 31 4.75 -8.28 -8.97
N ALA A 32 3.76 -8.81 -8.25
CA ALA A 32 2.94 -8.05 -7.31
C ALA A 32 3.78 -7.37 -6.21
N ARG A 33 4.83 -8.04 -5.74
CA ARG A 33 5.71 -7.54 -4.67
C ARG A 33 6.61 -6.39 -5.12
N HIS A 34 7.19 -6.48 -6.31
CA HIS A 34 8.00 -5.39 -6.89
C HIS A 34 7.16 -4.18 -7.30
N CYS A 35 5.93 -4.40 -7.77
CA CYS A 35 4.98 -3.32 -8.02
C CYS A 35 4.58 -2.59 -6.72
N MET A 36 4.32 -3.32 -5.63
CA MET A 36 4.04 -2.71 -4.32
C MET A 36 5.21 -1.87 -3.78
N GLN A 37 6.45 -2.32 -3.97
CA GLN A 37 7.63 -1.52 -3.60
C GLN A 37 7.78 -0.21 -4.40
N SER A 38 7.10 -0.07 -5.54
CA SER A 38 7.13 1.18 -6.33
C SER A 38 5.90 2.07 -6.10
N LEU A 39 4.82 1.52 -5.52
CA LEU A 39 3.53 2.20 -5.34
C LEU A 39 3.55 3.30 -4.28
N TRP A 40 4.37 3.18 -3.23
CA TRP A 40 4.51 4.24 -2.22
C TRP A 40 5.05 5.56 -2.80
N ASN A 41 5.78 5.52 -3.92
CA ASN A 41 6.22 6.73 -4.62
C ASN A 41 5.05 7.62 -5.06
N VAL A 42 3.86 7.04 -5.31
CA VAL A 42 2.64 7.80 -5.60
C VAL A 42 2.19 8.55 -4.35
N GLY A 43 2.25 7.91 -3.18
CA GLY A 43 1.84 8.48 -1.90
C GLY A 43 2.66 9.70 -1.47
N VAL A 44 3.92 9.81 -1.90
CA VAL A 44 4.83 10.91 -1.52
C VAL A 44 4.82 12.10 -2.50
N VAL A 45 4.12 12.00 -3.65
CA VAL A 45 4.12 13.06 -4.68
C VAL A 45 3.28 14.28 -4.27
N GLY A 46 2.23 14.10 -3.47
CA GLY A 46 1.42 15.19 -2.94
C GLY A 46 0.05 14.73 -2.45
N LYS A 47 -0.67 15.59 -1.71
CA LYS A 47 -1.89 15.23 -0.96
C LYS A 47 -2.98 14.52 -1.78
N LYS A 48 -3.19 14.92 -3.04
CA LYS A 48 -4.17 14.25 -3.93
C LYS A 48 -3.78 12.81 -4.26
N HIS A 49 -2.50 12.56 -4.49
CA HIS A 49 -1.97 11.23 -4.78
C HIS A 49 -1.89 10.37 -3.51
N GLN A 50 -1.55 10.98 -2.38
CA GLN A 50 -1.57 10.34 -1.07
C GLN A 50 -2.95 9.79 -0.73
N LYS A 51 -4.01 10.59 -0.90
CA LYS A 51 -5.38 10.14 -0.67
C LYS A 51 -5.76 8.96 -1.57
N LEU A 52 -5.47 9.06 -2.87
CA LEU A 52 -5.71 7.96 -3.82
C LEU A 52 -4.96 6.68 -3.41
N TYR A 53 -3.69 6.84 -3.00
CA TYR A 53 -2.86 5.74 -2.57
C TYR A 53 -3.45 5.06 -1.32
N LEU A 54 -3.81 5.84 -0.30
CA LEU A 54 -4.39 5.33 0.94
C LEU A 54 -5.71 4.58 0.70
N ASP A 55 -6.61 5.15 -0.10
CA ASP A 55 -7.90 4.53 -0.39
C ASP A 55 -7.72 3.23 -1.20
N GLY A 56 -6.77 3.19 -2.13
CA GLY A 56 -6.42 1.98 -2.87
C GLY A 56 -5.78 0.89 -2.00
N MET A 57 -4.89 1.26 -1.09
CA MET A 57 -4.26 0.33 -0.14
C MET A 57 -5.29 -0.27 0.83
N GLU A 58 -6.21 0.55 1.33
CA GLU A 58 -7.31 0.09 2.18
C GLU A 58 -8.21 -0.92 1.45
N LYS A 59 -8.60 -0.61 0.21
CA LYS A 59 -9.39 -1.53 -0.63
C LYS A 59 -8.64 -2.85 -0.86
N ARG A 60 -7.35 -2.77 -1.22
CA ARG A 60 -6.53 -3.97 -1.46
C ARG A 60 -6.37 -4.82 -0.21
N PHE A 61 -6.19 -4.21 0.96
CA PHE A 61 -6.06 -4.90 2.25
C PHE A 61 -7.31 -5.74 2.58
N LYS A 62 -8.51 -5.22 2.24
CA LYS A 62 -9.78 -5.94 2.39
C LYS A 62 -9.94 -7.04 1.34
N GLU A 63 -9.66 -6.75 0.07
CA GLU A 63 -9.82 -7.71 -1.03
C GLU A 63 -8.87 -8.92 -0.93
N CYS A 64 -7.61 -8.71 -0.52
CA CYS A 64 -6.64 -9.80 -0.40
C CYS A 64 -6.96 -10.80 0.72
N ALA A 65 -7.98 -10.57 1.54
CA ALA A 65 -8.44 -11.51 2.56
C ALA A 65 -8.79 -12.89 2.00
N ALA A 66 -9.34 -12.93 0.78
CA ALA A 66 -9.78 -14.15 0.10
C ALA A 66 -8.65 -14.85 -0.67
N GLU A 67 -7.46 -14.25 -0.74
CA GLU A 67 -6.33 -14.79 -1.51
C GLU A 67 -5.46 -15.71 -0.65
N LYS A 68 -4.94 -16.78 -1.27
CA LYS A 68 -4.08 -17.79 -0.61
C LYS A 68 -2.90 -17.18 0.16
N ASN A 69 -2.39 -16.04 -0.31
CA ASN A 69 -1.26 -15.34 0.29
C ASN A 69 -1.63 -13.94 0.83
N GLY A 70 -2.90 -13.72 1.17
CA GLY A 70 -3.40 -12.41 1.64
C GLY A 70 -2.60 -11.82 2.80
N HIS A 71 -2.15 -12.66 3.74
CA HIS A 71 -1.33 -12.23 4.87
C HIS A 71 -0.01 -11.55 4.47
N LEU A 72 0.67 -12.04 3.42
CA LEU A 72 1.89 -11.42 2.90
C LEU A 72 1.60 -10.08 2.22
N ILE A 73 0.50 -10.01 1.46
CA ILE A 73 0.07 -8.77 0.79
C ILE A 73 -0.24 -7.69 1.82
N ARG A 74 -0.99 -8.04 2.88
CA ARG A 74 -1.30 -7.12 3.99
C ARG A 74 -0.06 -6.59 4.68
N TYR A 75 0.92 -7.48 4.91
CA TYR A 75 2.20 -7.08 5.48
C TYR A 75 2.94 -6.09 4.56
N ASP A 76 3.04 -6.39 3.27
CA ASP A 76 3.73 -5.52 2.31
C ASP A 76 3.00 -4.16 2.14
N ILE A 77 1.66 -4.13 2.17
CA ILE A 77 0.85 -2.89 2.18
C ILE A 77 1.23 -2.01 3.38
N LEU A 78 1.33 -2.60 4.57
CA LEU A 78 1.63 -1.83 5.79
C LEU A 78 3.08 -1.33 5.83
N VAL A 79 4.03 -2.11 5.29
CA VAL A 79 5.41 -1.64 5.07
C VAL A 79 5.42 -0.47 4.09
N SER A 80 4.68 -0.58 2.99
CA SER A 80 4.55 0.47 1.99
C SER A 80 3.95 1.76 2.57
N MET A 81 2.88 1.65 3.37
CA MET A 81 2.30 2.79 4.10
C MET A 81 3.29 3.44 5.06
N ARG A 82 4.13 2.66 5.76
CA ARG A 82 5.17 3.20 6.64
C ARG A 82 6.22 3.98 5.87
N ASN A 83 6.62 3.50 4.69
CA ASN A 83 7.57 4.23 3.84
C ASN A 83 7.02 5.60 3.43
N VAL A 84 5.73 5.69 3.05
CA VAL A 84 5.10 6.99 2.78
C VAL A 84 5.13 7.87 4.02
N TYR A 85 4.74 7.33 5.19
CA TYR A 85 4.75 8.08 6.45
C TYR A 85 6.14 8.64 6.79
N ASN A 86 7.20 7.84 6.63
CA ASN A 86 8.57 8.29 6.92
C ASN A 86 9.02 9.47 6.02
N GLU A 87 8.46 9.59 4.82
CA GLU A 87 8.81 10.63 3.85
C GLU A 87 7.94 11.88 3.97
N VAL A 88 6.65 11.73 4.27
CA VAL A 88 5.70 12.87 4.33
C VAL A 88 5.31 13.29 5.74
N GLY A 89 5.56 12.45 6.75
CA GLY A 89 5.26 12.73 8.17
C GLY A 89 3.78 12.88 8.50
N ASP A 90 2.87 12.39 7.66
CA ASP A 90 1.43 12.59 7.83
C ASP A 90 0.80 11.53 8.75
N GLU A 91 0.40 11.94 9.95
CA GLU A 91 -0.22 11.09 10.97
C GLU A 91 -1.48 10.36 10.48
N SER A 92 -2.22 10.89 9.49
CA SER A 92 -3.40 10.20 8.94
C SER A 92 -3.05 8.85 8.31
N ILE A 93 -1.83 8.68 7.81
CA ILE A 93 -1.32 7.41 7.28
C ILE A 93 -1.16 6.41 8.42
N ARG A 94 -0.60 6.87 9.55
CA ARG A 94 -0.37 6.04 10.74
C ARG A 94 -1.68 5.59 11.35
N GLU A 95 -2.65 6.49 11.49
CA GLU A 95 -3.98 6.17 11.99
C GLU A 95 -4.69 5.13 11.11
N LYS A 96 -4.69 5.33 9.77
CA LYS A 96 -5.25 4.36 8.84
C LYS A 96 -4.53 3.00 8.93
N ALA A 97 -3.22 2.98 9.01
CA ALA A 97 -2.45 1.73 9.13
C ALA A 97 -2.79 0.98 10.43
N GLN A 98 -2.90 1.69 11.55
CA GLN A 98 -3.30 1.09 12.83
C GLN A 98 -4.72 0.55 12.80
N ALA A 99 -5.66 1.26 12.18
CA ALA A 99 -7.03 0.77 11.99
C ALA A 99 -7.07 -0.52 11.16
N LEU A 100 -6.28 -0.60 10.08
CA LEU A 100 -6.14 -1.81 9.27
C LEU A 100 -5.55 -2.98 10.07
N ILE A 101 -4.50 -2.73 10.86
CA ILE A 101 -3.90 -3.74 11.75
C ILE A 101 -4.90 -4.22 12.79
N ALA A 102 -5.70 -3.33 13.38
CA ALA A 102 -6.74 -3.70 14.33
C ALA A 102 -7.86 -4.54 13.67
N SER A 103 -8.14 -4.31 12.38
CA SER A 103 -9.13 -5.08 11.61
C SER A 103 -8.65 -6.47 11.17
N GLU A 104 -7.34 -6.76 11.30
CA GLU A 104 -6.76 -8.07 10.98
C GLU A 104 -7.19 -9.12 12.03
N LYS A 105 -7.78 -10.21 11.57
CA LYS A 105 -8.26 -11.31 12.43
C LYS A 105 -7.14 -12.29 12.79
N ASP A 106 -6.11 -12.40 11.94
CA ASP A 106 -4.96 -13.24 12.22
C ASP A 106 -4.02 -12.55 13.22
N VAL A 107 -4.01 -13.04 14.46
CA VAL A 107 -3.19 -12.51 15.57
C VAL A 107 -1.68 -12.55 15.25
N LYS A 108 -1.22 -13.57 14.51
CA LYS A 108 0.20 -13.70 14.13
C LYS A 108 0.56 -12.63 13.09
N ASN A 109 -0.29 -12.43 12.09
CA ASN A 109 -0.09 -11.38 11.09
C ASN A 109 -0.21 -9.98 11.72
N GLN A 110 -1.22 -9.77 12.55
CA GLN A 110 -1.43 -8.52 13.29
C GLN A 110 -0.20 -8.13 14.12
N LYS A 111 0.37 -9.05 14.90
CA LYS A 111 1.59 -8.78 15.69
C LYS A 111 2.79 -8.42 14.80
N LYS A 112 2.97 -9.14 13.69
CA LYS A 112 4.05 -8.88 12.73
C LYS A 112 3.92 -7.49 12.11
N CYS A 113 2.72 -7.15 11.69
CA CYS A 113 2.35 -5.86 11.12
C CYS A 113 2.48 -4.72 12.15
N ALA A 114 2.01 -4.91 13.38
CA ALA A 114 2.20 -3.96 14.47
C ALA A 114 3.68 -3.72 14.79
N GLY A 115 4.52 -4.75 14.66
CA GLY A 115 5.97 -4.62 14.78
C GLY A 115 6.60 -3.67 13.76
N VAL A 116 6.00 -3.55 12.57
CA VAL A 116 6.43 -2.56 11.55
C VAL A 116 6.18 -1.13 12.05
N TRP A 117 5.12 -0.88 12.82
CA TRP A 117 4.72 0.47 13.25
C TRP A 117 5.10 0.83 14.69
N LYS A 118 5.78 -0.07 15.41
CA LYS A 118 6.23 0.11 16.80
C LYS A 118 7.57 0.85 16.96
N LYS A 119 8.31 1.06 15.87
CA LYS A 119 9.58 1.78 15.83
C LYS A 119 9.36 3.16 15.24
#